data_AF-A0A814KF11-F1
#
_entry.id   AF-A0A814KF11-F1
#
_cell.length_a   1.000
_cell.length_b   1.000
_cell.length_c   1.000
_cell.angle_alpha   90.00
_cell.angle_beta   90.00
_cell.angle_gamma   90.00
#
_symmetry.space_group_name_H-M   'P 1'
#
loop_
_entity.id
_entity.type
_entity.pdbx_description
1 polymer ?
#
loop_
_entity_poly.entity_id
_entity_poly.type
_entity_poly.pdbx_seq_one_letter_code
_entity_poly.pdbx_strand_id
1 'polypeptide(L)'
;MFKGFNLVFLLLVSLKSFELTTWSNTCQANSCESAFELCFYCYGQRQCKICVDSFRPECLKCLEDIYDNKHLHNLNGHHHFICESNDELNQRACHLYCRGQFHPSGECSLVNSHSVCQCNTNPDQTVSRPNNVTYPSSIYESTTT
;
A
#
# COMPACT_ATOMS: atom_id res chain seq x y z
N MET A 1 -6.78 6.64 -48.62
CA MET A 1 -5.61 6.87 -47.73
C MET A 1 -6.14 7.37 -46.38
N PHE A 2 -5.43 7.15 -45.28
CA PHE A 2 -5.85 7.29 -43.86
C PHE A 2 -6.43 6.04 -43.18
N LYS A 3 -5.64 4.96 -43.15
CA LYS A 3 -5.69 3.91 -42.12
C LYS A 3 -4.32 3.91 -41.43
N GLY A 4 -4.17 4.67 -40.34
CA GLY A 4 -2.87 4.76 -39.67
C GLY A 4 -2.82 5.57 -38.38
N PHE A 5 -3.88 6.31 -38.03
CA PHE A 5 -3.83 7.25 -36.89
C PHE A 5 -4.29 6.67 -35.54
N ASN A 6 -4.75 5.41 -35.48
CA ASN A 6 -5.30 4.83 -34.23
C ASN A 6 -4.30 4.00 -33.40
N LEU A 7 -3.17 3.58 -33.96
CA LEU A 7 -2.22 2.70 -33.24
C LEU A 7 -1.25 3.46 -32.34
N VAL A 8 -0.88 4.69 -32.73
CA VAL A 8 0.07 5.52 -31.97
C VAL A 8 -0.59 6.07 -30.70
N PHE A 9 -1.88 6.40 -30.74
CA PHE A 9 -2.61 6.90 -29.57
C PHE A 9 -2.80 5.83 -28.49
N LEU A 10 -3.03 4.57 -28.88
CA LEU A 10 -3.09 3.44 -27.93
C LEU A 10 -1.74 3.15 -27.28
N LEU A 11 -0.64 3.27 -28.03
CA LEU A 11 0.71 3.07 -27.48
C LEU A 11 1.14 4.16 -26.49
N LEU A 12 0.76 5.42 -26.74
CA LEU A 12 1.11 6.53 -25.84
C LEU A 12 0.31 6.51 -24.52
N VAL A 13 -0.93 6.00 -24.54
CA VAL A 13 -1.72 5.83 -23.30
C VAL A 13 -1.13 4.73 -22.42
N SER A 14 -0.57 3.66 -23.01
CA SER A 14 0.06 2.57 -22.24
C SER A 14 1.40 2.90 -21.60
N LEU A 15 2.11 3.92 -22.10
CA LEU A 15 3.45 4.28 -21.58
C LEU A 15 3.37 5.03 -20.24
N LYS A 16 2.29 5.76 -19.95
CA LYS A 16 2.12 6.44 -18.65
C LYS A 16 1.67 5.51 -17.52
N SER A 17 1.10 4.36 -17.84
CA SER A 17 0.69 3.32 -16.87
C SER A 17 1.86 2.40 -16.47
N PHE A 18 2.99 2.47 -17.17
CA PHE A 18 4.06 1.49 -17.03
C PHE A 18 5.01 1.76 -15.84
N GLU A 19 5.11 3.00 -15.35
CA GLU A 19 5.99 3.31 -14.22
C GLU A 19 5.38 3.04 -12.84
N LEU A 20 4.05 2.89 -12.76
CA LEU A 20 3.37 2.63 -11.49
C LEU A 20 3.46 1.18 -11.00
N THR A 21 3.91 0.25 -11.85
CA THR A 21 3.56 -1.18 -11.73
C THR A 21 4.70 -2.13 -11.41
N THR A 22 5.97 -1.67 -11.36
CA THR A 22 7.10 -2.60 -11.18
C THR A 22 7.13 -3.25 -9.80
N TRP A 23 6.90 -2.47 -8.74
CA TRP A 23 6.82 -3.01 -7.38
C TRP A 23 5.56 -3.88 -7.24
N SER A 24 4.39 -3.38 -7.65
CA SER A 24 3.09 -4.07 -7.52
C SER A 24 3.08 -5.44 -8.19
N ASN A 25 3.64 -5.58 -9.40
CA ASN A 25 3.69 -6.85 -10.12
C ASN A 25 4.50 -7.92 -9.36
N THR A 26 5.62 -7.52 -8.75
CA THR A 26 6.47 -8.43 -7.97
C THR A 26 5.76 -8.86 -6.69
N CYS A 27 5.06 -7.93 -6.04
CA CYS A 27 4.32 -8.17 -4.81
C CYS A 27 3.08 -9.04 -5.02
N GLN A 28 2.42 -8.86 -6.15
CA GLN A 28 1.29 -9.67 -6.57
C GLN A 28 1.74 -11.10 -6.90
N ALA A 29 2.87 -11.27 -7.61
CA ALA A 29 3.44 -12.59 -7.90
C ALA A 29 3.78 -13.37 -6.62
N ASN A 30 4.22 -12.67 -5.57
CA ASN A 30 4.54 -13.26 -4.26
C ASN A 30 3.33 -13.32 -3.30
N SER A 31 2.13 -12.94 -3.74
CA SER A 31 0.90 -12.97 -2.91
C SER A 31 1.03 -12.21 -1.58
N CYS A 32 1.71 -11.06 -1.61
CA CYS A 32 2.09 -10.31 -0.41
C CYS A 32 0.93 -9.66 0.34
N GLU A 33 -0.23 -9.54 -0.30
CA GLU A 33 -1.45 -9.01 0.30
C GLU A 33 -1.78 -9.70 1.64
N SER A 34 -1.66 -11.03 1.69
CA SER A 34 -1.91 -11.81 2.90
C SER A 34 -0.97 -11.47 4.06
N ALA A 35 0.32 -11.28 3.76
CA ALA A 35 1.31 -10.85 4.76
C ALA A 35 1.02 -9.43 5.24
N PHE A 36 0.60 -8.56 4.32
CA PHE A 36 0.25 -7.19 4.66
C PHE A 36 -0.97 -7.14 5.57
N GLU A 37 -1.95 -8.02 5.36
CA GLU A 37 -3.12 -8.13 6.22
C GLU A 37 -2.77 -8.63 7.63
N LEU A 38 -1.89 -9.64 7.73
CA LEU A 38 -1.40 -10.10 9.04
C LEU A 38 -0.63 -9.01 9.80
N CYS A 39 -0.01 -8.10 9.07
CA CYS A 39 0.78 -6.99 9.60
C CYS A 39 0.03 -5.66 9.70
N PHE A 40 -1.30 -5.68 9.57
CA PHE A 40 -2.14 -4.49 9.54
C PHE A 40 -1.92 -3.53 10.73
N TYR A 41 -1.58 -4.06 11.91
CA TYR A 41 -1.40 -3.27 13.14
C TYR A 41 0.06 -2.91 13.45
N CYS A 42 1.01 -3.19 12.56
CA CYS A 42 2.39 -2.74 12.75
C CYS A 42 2.46 -1.21 12.89
N TYR A 43 3.52 -0.66 13.49
CA TYR A 43 3.63 0.79 13.69
C TYR A 43 5.08 1.23 13.59
N GLY A 44 5.37 2.15 12.66
CA GLY A 44 6.72 2.51 12.26
C GLY A 44 7.35 1.50 11.30
N GLN A 45 8.10 2.00 10.31
CA GLN A 45 8.66 1.18 9.22
C GLN A 45 9.41 -0.06 9.71
N ARG A 46 10.22 0.08 10.76
CA ARG A 46 11.01 -1.03 11.31
C ARG A 46 10.13 -2.19 11.79
N GLN A 47 9.05 -1.89 12.52
CA GLN A 47 8.16 -2.93 13.04
C GLN A 47 7.32 -3.55 11.93
N CYS A 48 6.89 -2.75 10.96
CA CYS A 48 6.20 -3.26 9.78
C CYS A 48 7.09 -4.22 8.97
N LYS A 49 8.37 -3.87 8.77
CA LYS A 49 9.35 -4.75 8.11
C LYS A 49 9.57 -6.05 8.86
N ILE A 50 9.78 -5.99 10.18
CA ILE A 50 9.94 -7.19 11.02
C ILE A 50 8.70 -8.10 10.94
N CYS A 51 7.50 -7.50 10.99
CA CYS A 51 6.26 -8.26 10.87
C CYS A 51 6.17 -8.98 9.53
N VAL A 52 6.34 -8.26 8.41
CA VAL A 52 6.23 -8.85 7.08
C VAL A 52 7.30 -9.92 6.88
N ASP A 53 8.54 -9.67 7.30
CA ASP A 53 9.64 -10.64 7.24
C ASP A 53 9.33 -11.93 8.03
N SER A 54 8.62 -11.82 9.15
CA SER A 54 8.24 -12.98 9.98
C SER A 54 7.20 -13.89 9.32
N PHE A 55 6.32 -13.33 8.48
CA PHE A 55 5.25 -14.10 7.82
C PHE A 55 5.60 -14.52 6.39
N ARG A 56 6.23 -13.61 5.63
CA ARG A 56 6.59 -13.76 4.21
C ARG A 56 7.86 -12.95 3.91
N PRO A 57 9.06 -13.50 4.13
CA PRO A 57 10.33 -12.84 3.83
C PRO A 57 10.44 -12.33 2.39
N GLU A 58 9.86 -13.05 1.43
CA GLU A 58 9.80 -12.67 0.02
C GLU A 58 9.07 -11.33 -0.25
N CYS A 59 8.22 -10.91 0.70
CA CYS A 59 7.47 -9.65 0.64
C CYS A 59 8.20 -8.47 1.30
N LEU A 60 9.36 -8.70 1.93
CA LEU A 60 10.13 -7.62 2.52
C LEU A 60 10.55 -6.60 1.45
N LYS A 61 10.98 -7.08 0.28
CA LYS A 61 11.39 -6.22 -0.83
C LYS A 61 10.26 -5.30 -1.29
N CYS A 62 9.04 -5.81 -1.32
CA CYS A 62 7.84 -5.03 -1.61
C CYS A 62 7.63 -3.89 -0.63
N LEU A 63 7.73 -4.19 0.66
CA LEU A 63 7.56 -3.19 1.70
C LEU A 63 8.69 -2.15 1.69
N GLU A 64 9.91 -2.55 1.34
CA GLU A 64 11.02 -1.62 1.12
C GLU A 64 10.77 -0.68 -0.05
N ASP A 65 10.24 -1.20 -1.17
CA ASP A 65 9.92 -0.38 -2.34
C ASP A 65 8.75 0.59 -2.03
N ILE A 66 7.74 0.17 -1.25
CA ILE A 66 6.66 1.04 -0.77
C ILE A 66 7.20 2.20 0.08
N TYR A 67 8.23 1.95 0.89
CA TYR A 67 8.86 2.99 1.74
C TYR A 67 9.96 3.78 1.03
N ASP A 68 10.40 3.38 -0.17
CA ASP A 68 11.41 4.11 -0.92
C ASP A 68 10.78 5.33 -1.60
N ASN A 69 11.36 6.50 -1.35
CA ASN A 69 10.93 7.77 -1.92
C ASN A 69 10.99 7.80 -3.46
N LYS A 70 11.72 6.86 -4.08
CA LYS A 70 11.80 6.73 -5.55
C LYS A 70 10.45 6.40 -6.21
N HIS A 71 9.52 5.81 -5.47
CA HIS A 71 8.20 5.44 -5.98
C HIS A 71 7.12 6.46 -5.60
N LEU A 72 7.51 7.57 -4.96
CA LEU A 72 6.58 8.65 -4.62
C LEU A 72 6.50 9.65 -5.77
N HIS A 73 5.28 9.96 -6.18
CA HIS A 73 5.01 10.96 -7.20
C HIS A 73 4.80 12.33 -6.56
N ASN A 74 5.42 13.35 -7.12
CA ASN A 74 5.19 14.72 -6.69
C ASN A 74 3.89 15.24 -7.30
N LEU A 75 2.87 15.45 -6.47
CA LEU A 75 1.61 16.10 -6.84
C LEU A 75 1.47 17.35 -5.99
N ASN A 76 1.34 18.51 -6.64
CA ASN A 76 1.18 19.81 -5.98
C ASN A 76 2.26 20.12 -4.92
N GLY A 77 3.50 19.68 -5.12
CA GLY A 77 4.61 19.91 -4.19
C GLY A 77 4.71 18.90 -3.05
N HIS A 78 3.80 17.92 -2.99
CA HIS A 78 3.80 16.86 -1.99
C HIS A 78 4.09 15.50 -2.63
N HIS A 79 4.87 14.66 -1.94
CA HIS A 79 5.19 13.31 -2.38
C HIS A 79 4.07 12.36 -1.95
N HIS A 80 3.42 11.73 -2.91
CA HIS A 80 2.33 10.79 -2.70
C HIS A 80 2.72 9.40 -3.18
N PHE A 81 2.40 8.39 -2.36
CA PHE A 81 2.38 7.00 -2.82
C PHE A 81 1.15 6.84 -3.71
N ILE A 82 1.35 6.49 -4.98
CA ILE A 82 0.24 6.27 -5.91
C ILE A 82 -0.26 4.84 -5.72
N CYS A 83 -1.56 4.67 -5.70
CA CYS A 83 -2.16 3.37 -5.51
C CYS A 83 -3.53 3.27 -6.16
N GLU A 84 -3.96 2.07 -6.54
CA GLU A 84 -5.24 1.84 -7.19
C GLU A 84 -6.33 1.46 -6.18
N SER A 85 -7.46 2.17 -6.20
CA SER A 85 -8.52 1.98 -5.19
C SER A 85 -9.23 0.63 -5.24
N ASN A 86 -9.20 -0.02 -6.41
CA ASN A 86 -9.89 -1.30 -6.67
C ASN A 86 -8.99 -2.51 -6.50
N ASP A 87 -7.72 -2.31 -6.16
CA ASP A 87 -6.74 -3.37 -5.99
C ASP A 87 -6.43 -3.54 -4.50
N GLU A 88 -6.72 -4.74 -3.96
CA GLU A 88 -6.61 -5.01 -2.53
C GLU A 88 -5.16 -4.91 -2.05
N LEU A 89 -4.20 -5.39 -2.85
CA LEU A 89 -2.77 -5.26 -2.56
C LEU A 89 -2.35 -3.79 -2.42
N ASN A 90 -2.82 -2.92 -3.30
CA ASN A 90 -2.57 -1.48 -3.27
C ASN A 90 -3.19 -0.83 -2.04
N GLN A 91 -4.42 -1.20 -1.67
CA GLN A 91 -5.07 -0.71 -0.46
C GLN A 91 -4.28 -1.12 0.80
N ARG A 92 -3.87 -2.38 0.90
CA ARG A 92 -3.07 -2.87 2.04
C ARG A 92 -1.66 -2.26 2.06
N ALA A 93 -1.05 -2.06 0.90
CA ALA A 93 0.22 -1.38 0.75
C ALA A 93 0.12 0.08 1.21
N CYS A 94 -0.94 0.80 0.83
CA CYS A 94 -1.19 2.17 1.28
C CYS A 94 -1.37 2.23 2.80
N HIS A 95 -2.15 1.31 3.37
CA HIS A 95 -2.29 1.23 4.82
C HIS A 95 -0.94 1.01 5.51
N LEU A 96 -0.15 0.03 5.06
CA LEU A 96 1.20 -0.22 5.61
C LEU A 96 2.18 0.94 5.40
N TYR A 97 2.08 1.64 4.27
CA TYR A 97 2.82 2.87 4.02
C TYR A 97 2.55 3.88 5.15
N CYS A 98 1.27 4.16 5.41
CA CYS A 98 0.84 5.09 6.43
C CYS A 98 1.20 4.63 7.86
N ARG A 99 0.99 3.35 8.19
CA ARG A 99 1.44 2.76 9.47
C ARG A 99 2.95 2.91 9.67
N GLY A 100 3.72 2.74 8.60
CA GLY A 100 5.17 2.93 8.59
C GLY A 100 5.59 4.37 8.88
N GLN A 101 4.78 5.34 8.46
CA GLN A 101 4.93 6.78 8.73
C GLN A 101 4.23 7.23 10.02
N PHE A 102 3.90 6.29 10.93
CA PHE A 102 3.26 6.56 12.21
C PHE A 102 1.82 7.12 12.14
N HIS A 103 1.15 6.94 11.01
CA HIS A 103 -0.29 7.21 10.89
C HIS A 103 -1.12 5.98 11.32
N PRO A 104 -2.31 6.14 11.92
CA PRO A 104 -3.17 5.03 12.33
C PRO A 104 -3.68 4.17 11.16
N SER A 105 -3.95 4.76 10.01
CA SER A 105 -4.42 4.05 8.81
C SER A 105 -4.15 4.84 7.54
N GLY A 106 -4.34 4.21 6.40
CA GLY A 106 -4.33 4.86 5.10
C GLY A 106 -5.25 4.17 4.10
N GLU A 107 -5.74 4.92 3.13
CA GLU A 107 -6.59 4.43 2.05
C GLU A 107 -6.24 5.07 0.72
N CYS A 108 -6.48 4.34 -0.37
CA CYS A 108 -6.34 4.87 -1.72
C CYS A 108 -7.59 5.66 -2.10
N SER A 109 -7.42 6.95 -2.39
CA SER A 109 -8.51 7.84 -2.76
C SER A 109 -8.13 8.77 -3.92
N LEU A 110 -9.15 9.23 -4.64
CA LEU A 110 -8.96 10.05 -5.83
C LEU A 110 -8.79 11.53 -5.44
N VAL A 111 -7.59 12.08 -5.67
CA VAL A 111 -7.26 13.48 -5.42
C VAL A 111 -6.83 14.13 -6.73
N ASN A 112 -7.52 15.19 -7.16
CA ASN A 112 -7.19 15.92 -8.39
C ASN A 112 -6.97 14.99 -9.59
N SER A 113 -7.88 14.02 -9.78
CA SER A 113 -7.83 13.01 -10.85
C SER A 113 -6.67 12.00 -10.77
N HIS A 114 -5.96 11.92 -9.65
CA HIS A 114 -4.92 10.91 -9.38
C HIS A 114 -5.34 10.05 -8.20
N SER A 115 -5.19 8.73 -8.31
CA SER A 115 -5.47 7.82 -7.20
C SER A 115 -4.22 7.74 -6.31
N VAL A 116 -4.33 8.27 -5.10
CA VAL A 116 -3.19 8.45 -4.18
C VAL A 116 -3.52 7.85 -2.82
N CYS A 117 -2.49 7.43 -2.12
CA CYS A 117 -2.60 7.02 -0.74
C CYS A 117 -2.73 8.23 0.18
N GLN A 118 -3.81 8.27 0.94
CA GLN A 118 -4.05 9.26 1.98
C GLN A 118 -3.89 8.62 3.35
N CYS A 119 -3.02 9.18 4.17
CA CYS A 119 -2.84 8.74 5.55
C CYS A 119 -3.76 9.51 6.49
N ASN A 120 -4.55 8.77 7.25
CA ASN A 120 -5.47 9.33 8.22
C ASN A 120 -4.72 9.64 9.52
N THR A 121 -5.06 10.75 10.19
CA THR A 121 -4.47 11.14 11.48
C THR A 121 -5.38 10.82 12.67
N ASN A 122 -6.66 10.56 12.42
CA ASN A 122 -7.61 10.17 13.44
C ASN A 122 -7.66 8.63 13.57
N PRO A 123 -7.51 8.07 14.78
CA PRO A 123 -7.63 6.63 15.01
C PRO A 123 -9.07 6.09 14.82
N ASP A 124 -10.05 6.97 14.57
CA ASP A 124 -11.49 6.66 14.68
C ASP A 124 -12.22 6.29 13.37
N GLN A 125 -11.49 6.08 12.27
CA GLN A 125 -12.11 5.56 11.04
C GLN A 125 -11.84 4.07 10.87
N THR A 126 -12.81 3.30 11.37
CA THR A 126 -13.02 1.87 11.20
C THR A 126 -12.86 1.49 9.73
N VAL A 127 -11.72 0.89 9.38
CA VAL A 127 -11.59 0.14 8.14
C VAL A 127 -12.41 -1.13 8.28
N SER A 128 -13.41 -1.29 7.42
CA SER A 128 -14.29 -2.46 7.33
C SER A 128 -13.46 -3.73 7.15
N ARG A 129 -13.35 -4.52 8.22
CA ARG A 129 -12.79 -5.86 8.20
C ARG A 129 -13.61 -6.78 7.26
N PRO A 130 -12.99 -7.61 6.42
CA PRO A 130 -13.64 -8.83 5.93
C PRO A 130 -13.80 -9.78 7.13
N ASN A 131 -15.04 -10.00 7.55
CA ASN A 131 -15.37 -10.80 8.73
C ASN A 131 -15.06 -12.29 8.52
N ASN A 132 -13.84 -12.75 8.84
CA ASN A 132 -13.59 -14.09 9.41
C ASN A 132 -12.11 -14.37 9.70
N VAL A 133 -11.54 -13.81 10.77
CA VAL A 133 -10.46 -14.51 11.48
C VAL A 133 -10.63 -14.31 12.99
N THR A 134 -10.88 -15.40 13.69
CA THR A 134 -10.85 -15.47 15.15
C THR A 134 -9.39 -15.59 15.57
N TYR A 135 -8.84 -14.59 16.25
CA TYR A 135 -7.56 -14.70 16.94
C TYR A 135 -7.80 -14.74 18.46
N PRO A 136 -7.05 -15.59 19.20
CA PRO A 136 -7.14 -15.66 20.65
C PRO A 136 -6.53 -14.42 21.31
N SER A 137 -7.27 -13.85 22.27
CA SER A 137 -6.86 -12.72 23.10
C SER A 137 -5.60 -13.03 23.90
N SER A 138 -4.52 -12.26 23.72
CA SER A 138 -3.43 -12.23 24.69
C SER A 138 -3.64 -11.10 25.70
N ILE A 139 -3.54 -11.49 26.96
CA ILE A 139 -3.80 -10.74 28.18
C ILE A 139 -2.65 -9.75 28.40
N TYR A 140 -2.94 -8.45 28.48
CA TYR A 140 -2.03 -7.48 29.08
C TYR A 140 -2.32 -7.42 30.59
N GLU A 141 -1.54 -8.17 31.39
CA GLU A 141 -1.41 -7.86 32.82
C GLU A 141 -0.46 -6.68 32.97
N SER A 142 -1.01 -5.54 33.39
CA SER A 142 -0.23 -4.39 33.85
C SER A 142 0.12 -4.58 35.32
N THR A 143 1.35 -4.95 35.62
CA THR A 143 1.90 -4.92 36.98
C THR A 143 2.69 -3.62 37.14
N THR A 144 2.10 -2.63 37.79
CA THR A 144 2.82 -1.44 38.28
C THR A 144 3.51 -1.80 39.59
N THR A 145 4.79 -1.49 39.71
CA THR A 145 5.57 -1.52 40.97
C THR A 145 5.95 -0.10 41.32
#